data_AF-M2ZS98-F1
#
_entry.id   AF-M2ZS98-F1
#
_cell.length_a   1.000
_cell.length_b   1.000
_cell.length_c   1.000
_cell.angle_alpha   90.00
_cell.angle_beta   90.00
_cell.angle_gamma   90.00
#
_symmetry.space_group_name_H-M   'P 1'
#
loop_
_entity.id
_entity.type
_entity.pdbx_description
1 polymer ?
#
loop_
_entity_poly.entity_id
_entity_poly.type
_entity_poly.pdbx_seq_one_letter_code
_entity_poly.pdbx_strand_id
1 'polypeptide(L)'
;MRYRIILLLPLLLGACAAGNPWMHPQLPKDQWSRDYSACRRSADRDSGYRDDGRDSYSPTREYERAQAKRIYDSGLNACMRSLGYFPVPQK
;
A
#
# COMPACT_ATOMS: atom_id res chain seq x y z
N MET A 1 26.27 -28.65 -11.62
CA MET A 1 25.08 -27.77 -11.62
C MET A 1 24.61 -27.44 -10.18
N ARG A 2 25.49 -27.06 -9.26
CA ARG A 2 25.13 -26.76 -7.85
C ARG A 2 25.25 -25.27 -7.48
N TYR A 3 25.92 -24.47 -8.30
CA TYR A 3 26.14 -23.03 -8.04
C TYR A 3 25.05 -22.10 -8.61
N ARG A 4 24.14 -22.61 -9.46
CA ARG A 4 23.07 -21.79 -10.06
C ARG A 4 21.99 -21.36 -9.06
N ILE A 5 21.82 -22.11 -7.97
CA ILE A 5 20.79 -21.83 -6.94
C ILE A 5 21.22 -20.67 -6.02
N ILE A 6 22.52 -20.49 -5.80
CA ILE A 6 23.05 -19.46 -4.88
C ILE A 6 22.87 -18.04 -5.46
N LEU A 7 22.84 -17.89 -6.78
CA LEU A 7 22.67 -16.60 -7.47
C LEU A 7 21.23 -16.04 -7.45
N LEU A 8 20.23 -16.84 -7.07
CA LEU A 8 18.82 -16.40 -7.05
C LEU A 8 18.35 -15.92 -5.66
N LEU A 9 19.14 -16.18 -4.61
CA LEU A 9 18.81 -15.79 -3.24
C LEU A 9 18.72 -14.26 -2.99
N PRO A 10 19.54 -13.37 -3.61
CA PRO A 10 19.49 -11.94 -3.29
C PRO A 10 18.28 -11.20 -3.92
N LEU A 11 17.60 -11.79 -4.91
CA LEU A 11 16.44 -11.17 -5.56
C LEU A 11 15.15 -11.22 -4.72
N LEU A 12 15.08 -12.13 -3.74
CA LEU A 12 13.90 -12.30 -2.88
C LEU A 12 13.79 -11.25 -1.76
N LEU A 13 14.85 -10.45 -1.51
CA LEU A 13 14.85 -9.41 -0.47
C LEU A 13 14.37 -8.03 -0.97
N GLY A 14 14.10 -7.88 -2.27
CA GLY A 14 13.73 -6.58 -2.88
C GLY A 14 12.24 -6.22 -2.83
N ALA A 15 11.36 -7.08 -2.29
CA ALA A 15 9.91 -6.93 -2.47
C ALA A 15 9.20 -6.01 -1.46
N CYS A 16 9.88 -5.47 -0.44
CA CYS A 16 9.22 -4.75 0.65
C CYS A 16 9.83 -3.38 0.94
N ALA A 17 9.81 -2.49 -0.04
CA ALA A 17 10.03 -1.07 0.24
C ALA A 17 9.31 -0.17 -0.78
N ALA A 18 8.00 -0.36 -0.95
CA ALA A 18 7.19 0.74 -1.44
C ALA A 18 7.31 1.86 -0.40
N GLY A 19 8.12 2.88 -0.69
CA GLY A 19 8.44 3.96 0.24
C GLY A 19 7.17 4.65 0.74
N ASN A 20 7.15 5.03 2.02
CA ASN A 20 6.04 5.78 2.59
C ASN A 20 6.00 7.18 1.94
N PRO A 21 4.93 7.53 1.19
CA PRO A 21 4.82 8.83 0.53
C PRO A 21 4.37 9.95 1.49
N TRP A 22 4.41 9.71 2.80
CA TRP A 22 3.97 10.64 3.84
C TRP A 22 5.11 11.05 4.76
N MET A 23 5.05 12.28 5.24
CA MET A 23 6.01 12.84 6.21
C MET A 23 5.31 13.49 7.39
N HIS A 24 5.94 13.44 8.56
CA HIS A 24 5.50 14.16 9.76
C HIS A 24 6.66 14.96 10.35
N PRO A 25 6.54 16.30 10.50
CA PRO A 25 7.68 17.17 10.83
C PRO A 25 8.26 16.93 12.23
N GLN A 26 7.46 16.43 13.17
CA GLN A 26 7.83 16.32 14.59
C GLN A 26 8.07 14.88 15.07
N LEU A 27 7.77 13.87 14.24
CA LEU A 27 7.86 12.45 14.65
C LEU A 27 9.09 11.78 14.02
N PRO A 28 9.75 10.84 14.72
CA PRO A 28 10.81 10.02 14.15
C PRO A 28 10.32 9.20 12.95
N LYS A 29 11.15 9.05 11.91
CA LYS A 29 10.83 8.32 10.67
C LYS A 29 10.39 6.87 10.91
N ASP A 30 10.90 6.23 11.96
CA ASP A 30 10.53 4.86 12.33
C ASP A 30 9.07 4.72 12.80
N GLN A 31 8.42 5.82 13.18
CA GLN A 31 6.99 5.82 13.47
C GLN A 31 6.16 5.90 12.18
N TRP A 32 6.67 6.58 11.15
CA TRP A 32 5.92 6.84 9.92
C TRP A 32 5.49 5.56 9.21
N SER A 33 6.39 4.58 9.14
CA SER A 33 6.10 3.28 8.51
C SER A 33 5.05 2.48 9.28
N ARG A 34 5.08 2.54 10.62
CA ARG A 34 4.11 1.88 11.50
C ARG A 34 2.72 2.50 11.34
N ASP A 35 2.63 3.82 11.43
CA ASP A 35 1.38 4.57 11.25
C ASP A 35 0.80 4.36 9.87
N TYR A 36 1.64 4.48 8.83
CA TYR A 36 1.24 4.19 7.46
C TYR A 36 0.71 2.77 7.31
N SER A 37 1.40 1.77 7.85
CA SER A 37 0.94 0.38 7.78
C SER A 37 -0.42 0.16 8.48
N ALA A 38 -0.66 0.88 9.59
CA ALA A 38 -1.91 0.80 10.34
C ALA A 38 -3.05 1.44 9.55
N CYS A 39 -2.86 2.66 9.03
CA CYS A 39 -3.82 3.34 8.17
C CYS A 39 -4.10 2.55 6.90
N ARG A 40 -3.06 1.98 6.27
CA ARG A 40 -3.19 1.13 5.07
C ARG A 40 -4.09 -0.07 5.32
N ARG A 41 -3.85 -0.80 6.42
CA ARG A 41 -4.67 -1.96 6.81
C ARG A 41 -6.12 -1.55 7.12
N SER A 42 -6.35 -0.35 7.65
CA SER A 42 -7.72 0.14 7.84
C SER A 42 -8.40 0.44 6.52
N ALA A 43 -7.74 1.20 5.64
CA ALA A 43 -8.26 1.52 4.32
C ALA A 43 -8.50 0.27 3.46
N ASP A 44 -7.62 -0.74 3.56
CA ASP A 44 -7.81 -2.05 2.91
C ASP A 44 -9.15 -2.68 3.35
N ARG A 45 -9.45 -2.70 4.66
CA ARG A 45 -10.70 -3.23 5.21
C ARG A 45 -11.93 -2.43 4.76
N ASP A 46 -11.80 -1.10 4.75
CA ASP A 46 -12.91 -0.19 4.45
C ASP A 46 -13.24 -0.14 2.95
N SER A 47 -12.26 -0.39 2.08
CA SER A 47 -12.45 -0.38 0.62
C SER A 47 -13.39 -1.47 0.14
N GLY A 48 -13.60 -2.53 0.94
CA GLY A 48 -14.46 -3.66 0.62
C GLY A 48 -14.00 -4.49 -0.58
N TYR A 49 -12.85 -4.14 -1.20
CA TYR A 49 -12.34 -4.82 -2.37
C TYR A 49 -11.83 -6.20 -2.00
N ARG A 50 -12.52 -7.22 -2.49
CA ARG A 50 -12.02 -8.60 -2.51
C ARG A 50 -11.68 -8.92 -3.95
N ASP A 51 -10.39 -9.12 -4.22
CA ASP A 51 -9.99 -9.84 -5.42
C ASP A 51 -10.36 -11.30 -5.17
N ASP A 52 -11.52 -11.71 -5.66
CA ASP A 52 -12.13 -13.00 -5.40
C ASP A 52 -11.41 -14.15 -6.12
N GLY A 53 -10.31 -13.86 -6.81
CA GLY A 53 -9.43 -14.84 -7.47
C GLY A 53 -10.12 -15.65 -8.58
N ARG A 54 -11.38 -15.32 -8.88
CA ARG A 54 -12.14 -15.92 -9.96
C ARG A 54 -11.82 -15.12 -11.21
N ASP A 55 -11.21 -15.78 -12.18
CA ASP A 55 -11.07 -15.28 -13.55
C ASP A 55 -12.42 -15.26 -14.28
N SER A 56 -13.51 -14.91 -13.58
CA SER A 56 -14.80 -14.62 -14.20
C SER A 56 -14.76 -13.22 -14.75
N TYR A 57 -14.87 -13.12 -16.08
CA TYR A 57 -15.04 -11.88 -16.79
C TYR A 57 -16.32 -11.17 -16.30
N SER A 58 -16.15 -10.03 -15.64
CA SER A 58 -17.24 -9.13 -15.29
C SER A 58 -17.03 -7.80 -16.02
N PRO A 59 -18.00 -7.32 -16.83
CA PRO A 59 -17.92 -6.02 -17.51
C PRO A 59 -17.75 -4.83 -16.54
N THR A 60 -18.13 -5.00 -15.27
CA THR A 60 -18.04 -3.96 -14.23
C THR A 60 -16.77 -4.06 -13.40
N ARG A 61 -15.93 -5.09 -13.57
CA ARG A 61 -14.76 -5.35 -12.70
C ARG A 61 -13.80 -4.18 -12.63
N GLU A 62 -13.51 -3.54 -13.77
CA GLU A 62 -12.62 -2.37 -13.81
C GLU A 62 -13.23 -1.16 -13.10
N TYR A 63 -14.55 -0.97 -13.24
CA TYR A 63 -15.27 0.08 -12.54
C TYR A 63 -15.26 -0.15 -11.02
N GLU A 64 -15.56 -1.37 -10.58
CA GLU A 64 -15.55 -1.76 -9.17
C GLU A 64 -14.16 -1.62 -8.56
N ARG A 65 -13.11 -2.05 -9.28
CA ARG A 65 -11.71 -1.84 -8.88
C ARG A 65 -11.39 -0.36 -8.76
N ALA A 66 -11.81 0.46 -9.72
CA ALA A 66 -11.58 1.90 -9.66
C ALA A 66 -12.30 2.53 -8.47
N GLN A 67 -13.56 2.16 -8.22
CA GLN A 67 -14.35 2.65 -7.08
C GLN A 67 -13.72 2.25 -5.75
N ALA A 68 -13.36 0.98 -5.59
CA ALA A 68 -12.62 0.47 -4.44
C ALA A 68 -11.34 1.25 -4.19
N LYS A 69 -10.56 1.52 -5.25
CA LYS A 69 -9.34 2.31 -5.15
C LYS A 69 -9.62 3.72 -4.62
N ARG A 70 -10.71 4.37 -5.06
CA ARG A 70 -11.09 5.71 -4.56
C ARG A 70 -11.40 5.68 -3.06
N ILE A 71 -12.11 4.66 -2.59
CA ILE A 71 -12.45 4.49 -1.17
C ILE A 71 -11.20 4.21 -0.35
N TYR A 72 -10.32 3.33 -0.85
CA TYR A 72 -9.03 3.05 -0.23
C TYR A 72 -8.18 4.31 -0.11
N ASP A 73 -8.01 5.05 -1.21
CA ASP A 73 -7.19 6.27 -1.24
C ASP A 73 -7.78 7.33 -0.29
N SER A 74 -9.11 7.50 -0.24
CA SER A 74 -9.75 8.48 0.64
C SER A 74 -9.60 8.12 2.12
N GLY A 75 -9.79 6.85 2.48
CA GLY A 75 -9.62 6.36 3.85
C GLY A 75 -8.17 6.49 4.33
N LEU A 76 -7.21 6.12 3.48
CA LEU A 76 -5.78 6.27 3.77
C LEU A 76 -5.40 7.74 3.94
N ASN A 77 -5.85 8.61 3.04
CA ASN A 77 -5.60 10.06 3.13
C ASN A 77 -6.19 10.66 4.41
N ALA A 78 -7.42 10.29 4.77
CA ALA A 78 -8.07 10.79 5.97
C ALA A 78 -7.33 10.35 7.25
N CYS A 79 -6.94 9.08 7.33
CA CYS A 79 -6.20 8.52 8.46
C CYS A 79 -4.81 9.17 8.62
N MET A 80 -4.06 9.32 7.53
CA MET A 80 -2.73 9.95 7.61
C MET A 80 -2.83 11.44 7.99
N ARG A 81 -3.82 12.16 7.45
CA ARG A 81 -4.05 13.57 7.80
C ARG A 81 -4.51 13.76 9.24
N SER A 82 -5.33 12.87 9.80
CA SER A 82 -5.74 12.96 11.21
C SER A 82 -4.57 12.76 12.17
N LEU A 83 -3.56 12.00 11.76
CA LEU A 83 -2.29 11.83 12.47
C LEU A 83 -1.28 12.96 12.22
N GLY A 84 -1.64 14.00 11.45
CA GLY A 84 -0.77 15.15 11.19
C GLY A 84 0.28 14.94 10.10
N TYR A 85 0.15 13.89 9.27
CA TYR A 85 1.05 13.65 8.16
C TYR A 85 0.67 14.44 6.91
N PHE A 86 1.69 14.76 6.11
CA PHE A 86 1.56 15.45 4.83
C PHE A 86 2.15 14.60 3.70
N PRO A 87 1.56 14.62 2.49
CA PRO A 87 2.14 13.92 1.34
C PRO A 87 3.47 14.57 0.96
N VAL A 88 4.47 13.75 0.69
CA VAL A 88 5.77 14.20 0.17
C VAL A 88 5.55 14.68 -1.28
N PRO A 89 6.03 15.89 -1.63
CA PRO A 89 5.96 16.36 -3.01
C PRO A 89 6.72 15.38 -3.92
N GLN A 90 6.03 14.81 -4.91
CA GLN A 90 6.71 14.07 -5.98
C GLN A 90 7.52 15.09 -6.80
N LYS A 91 8.84 14.94 -6.85
CA LYS A 91 9.73 15.76 -7.68
C LYS A 91 9.72 15.29 -9.12
#